data_AF-A0A7J6BFR9-F1
#
_entry.id   AF-A0A7J6BFR9-F1
#
_cell.length_a   1.000
_cell.length_b   1.000
_cell.length_c   1.000
_cell.angle_alpha   90.00
_cell.angle_beta   90.00
_cell.angle_gamma   90.00
#
_symmetry.space_group_name_H-M   'P 1'
#
loop_
_entity.id
_entity.type
_entity.pdbx_description
1 polymer ?
#
loop_
_entity_poly.entity_id
_entity_poly.type
_entity_poly.pdbx_seq_one_letter_code
_entity_poly.pdbx_strand_id
1 'polypeptide(L)'
;MHKRWSPSVWCDRDSMTLQIQGNRVPNFLVETNEEGLVPLSQMPSHCGFSLRRAHRDVALTAKYAGCNVAQQGNSYILPLWVSGVAVKMVCPVACPLTVSCSPSAMVVNLGVSTADLRLKVNGVWQPVYQASTCGFTLEVVGGGLTLTAPYASDCWQFEGAKMLLSVQYMDRELTLSCPAVQRPATTPLPAHMDPGASTDAPMTTLATTVAPASAGQLPLHLQEDPHSG
;
A
#
# COMPACT_ATOMS: atom_id res chain seq x y z
N MET A 1 -40.49 -7.93 5.11
CA MET A 1 -39.03 -8.16 5.08
C MET A 1 -38.41 -7.19 4.08
N HIS A 2 -37.79 -6.10 4.53
CA HIS A 2 -37.02 -5.22 3.65
C HIS A 2 -35.71 -5.93 3.28
N LYS A 3 -35.49 -6.21 1.99
CA LYS A 3 -34.19 -6.69 1.51
C LYS A 3 -33.14 -5.65 1.90
N ARG A 4 -32.07 -6.09 2.57
CA ARG A 4 -30.92 -5.24 2.89
C ARG A 4 -30.26 -4.81 1.58
N TRP A 5 -30.30 -3.52 1.28
CA TRP A 5 -29.57 -2.92 0.18
C TRP A 5 -28.09 -2.83 0.59
N SER A 6 -27.24 -3.57 -0.11
CA SER A 6 -25.80 -3.63 0.13
C SER A 6 -25.05 -3.27 -1.16
N PRO A 7 -24.96 -1.98 -1.51
CA PRO A 7 -24.17 -1.54 -2.66
C PRO A 7 -22.67 -1.64 -2.37
N SER A 8 -21.87 -2.07 -3.35
CA SER A 8 -20.41 -2.00 -3.31
C SER A 8 -19.88 -1.29 -4.55
N VAL A 9 -18.78 -0.56 -4.40
CA VAL A 9 -18.10 0.14 -5.50
C VAL A 9 -16.74 -0.50 -5.71
N TRP A 10 -16.46 -0.82 -6.96
CA TRP A 10 -15.18 -1.34 -7.43
C TRP A 10 -14.51 -0.28 -8.27
N CYS A 11 -13.22 -0.07 -8.03
CA CYS A 11 -12.42 0.91 -8.73
C CYS A 11 -11.36 0.17 -9.55
N ASP A 12 -11.37 0.40 -10.85
CA ASP A 12 -10.44 -0.20 -11.81
C ASP A 12 -9.50 0.88 -12.35
N ARG A 13 -8.69 0.52 -13.35
CA ARG A 13 -7.71 1.45 -13.93
C ARG A 13 -8.34 2.70 -14.54
N ASP A 14 -9.44 2.52 -15.28
CA ASP A 14 -10.09 3.56 -16.11
C ASP A 14 -11.61 3.65 -15.87
N SER A 15 -12.16 2.87 -14.93
CA SER A 15 -13.59 2.85 -14.62
C SER A 15 -13.88 2.61 -13.15
N MET A 16 -15.10 2.94 -12.75
CA MET A 16 -15.71 2.50 -11.50
C MET A 16 -16.98 1.70 -11.77
N THR A 17 -17.23 0.67 -10.96
CA THR A 17 -18.38 -0.21 -11.08
C THR A 17 -19.16 -0.28 -9.76
N LEU A 18 -20.43 0.09 -9.80
CA LEU A 18 -21.37 -0.12 -8.69
C LEU A 18 -22.08 -1.46 -8.86
N GLN A 19 -21.93 -2.33 -7.87
CA GLN A 19 -22.58 -3.63 -7.79
C GLN A 19 -23.69 -3.59 -6.74
N ILE A 20 -24.89 -4.02 -7.13
CA ILE A 20 -26.06 -4.10 -6.26
C ILE A 20 -26.67 -5.48 -6.37
N GLN A 21 -26.83 -6.14 -5.22
CA GLN A 21 -27.56 -7.40 -5.13
C GLN A 21 -29.07 -7.14 -5.15
N GLY A 22 -29.78 -7.75 -6.10
CA GLY A 22 -31.20 -7.52 -6.31
C GLY A 22 -31.83 -8.42 -7.38
N ASN A 23 -33.13 -8.69 -7.24
CA ASN A 23 -33.88 -9.43 -8.26
C ASN A 23 -34.44 -8.52 -9.36
N ARG A 24 -34.33 -7.20 -9.20
CA ARG A 24 -34.82 -6.17 -10.11
C ARG A 24 -33.68 -5.22 -10.43
N VAL A 25 -33.67 -4.71 -11.66
CA VAL A 25 -32.76 -3.65 -12.07
C VAL A 25 -33.24 -2.34 -11.43
N PRO A 26 -32.41 -1.64 -10.63
CA PRO A 26 -32.76 -0.33 -10.11
C PRO A 26 -32.97 0.67 -11.24
N ASN A 27 -33.77 1.70 -10.99
CA ASN A 27 -33.78 2.87 -11.85
C ASN A 27 -32.52 3.68 -11.53
N PHE A 28 -31.66 3.86 -12.52
CA PHE A 28 -30.45 4.67 -12.42
C PHE A 28 -30.64 5.96 -13.19
N LEU A 29 -30.49 7.08 -12.48
CA LEU A 29 -30.41 8.41 -13.07
C LEU A 29 -29.04 8.99 -12.75
N VAL A 30 -28.44 9.68 -13.70
CA VAL A 30 -27.19 10.41 -13.52
C VAL A 30 -27.53 11.86 -13.24
N GLU A 31 -26.90 12.42 -12.22
CA GLU A 31 -27.00 13.86 -11.96
C GLU A 31 -26.04 14.59 -12.90
N THR A 32 -26.60 15.46 -13.73
CA THR A 32 -25.92 16.25 -14.75
C THR A 32 -25.98 17.72 -14.35
N ASN A 33 -24.97 18.49 -14.78
CA ASN A 33 -24.91 19.92 -14.48
C ASN A 33 -25.96 20.73 -15.25
N GLU A 34 -26.50 20.21 -16.36
CA GLU A 34 -27.35 20.96 -17.30
C GLU A 34 -28.84 20.55 -17.21
N GLU A 35 -29.14 19.26 -17.12
CA GLU A 35 -30.51 18.71 -17.23
C GLU A 35 -31.04 18.10 -15.91
N GLY A 36 -30.29 18.25 -14.81
CA GLY A 36 -30.64 17.64 -13.53
C GLY A 36 -30.46 16.12 -13.58
N LEU A 37 -31.54 15.34 -13.62
CA LEU A 37 -31.49 13.87 -13.56
C LEU A 37 -31.81 13.22 -14.90
N VAL A 38 -30.81 12.57 -15.51
CA VAL A 38 -30.94 11.92 -16.83
C VAL A 38 -30.89 10.39 -16.69
N PRO A 39 -31.87 9.65 -17.22
CA PRO A 39 -31.83 8.18 -17.22
C PRO A 39 -30.64 7.62 -18.00
N LEU A 40 -30.02 6.55 -17.50
CA LEU A 40 -28.90 5.90 -18.21
C LEU A 40 -29.25 5.46 -19.64
N SER A 41 -30.51 5.07 -19.91
CA SER A 41 -30.96 4.67 -21.24
C SER A 41 -31.01 5.82 -22.25
N GLN A 42 -30.98 7.07 -21.78
CA GLN A 42 -30.97 8.27 -22.61
C GLN A 42 -29.57 8.87 -22.73
N MET A 43 -28.59 8.35 -21.97
CA MET A 43 -27.22 8.83 -22.06
C MET A 43 -26.62 8.50 -23.42
N PRO A 44 -25.91 9.46 -24.05
CA PRO A 44 -25.18 9.20 -25.27
C PRO A 44 -24.15 8.07 -25.10
N SER A 45 -23.93 7.29 -26.15
CA SER A 45 -22.98 6.17 -26.14
C SER A 45 -21.54 6.61 -25.83
N HIS A 46 -21.14 7.82 -26.25
CA HIS A 46 -19.80 8.36 -25.98
C HIS A 46 -19.54 8.62 -24.50
N CYS A 47 -20.58 8.68 -23.65
CA CYS A 47 -20.41 8.85 -22.20
C CYS A 47 -19.85 7.61 -21.50
N GLY A 48 -19.84 6.44 -22.15
CA GLY A 48 -19.14 5.25 -21.64
C GLY A 48 -19.80 4.56 -20.45
N PHE A 49 -21.09 4.76 -20.23
CA PHE A 49 -21.86 4.01 -19.23
C PHE A 49 -22.24 2.63 -19.77
N SER A 50 -22.19 1.60 -18.92
CA SER A 50 -22.75 0.29 -19.25
C SER A 50 -23.44 -0.34 -18.06
N LEU A 51 -24.58 -0.97 -18.32
CA LEU A 51 -25.37 -1.67 -17.32
C LEU A 51 -25.39 -3.17 -17.66
N ARG A 52 -24.91 -3.99 -16.75
CA ARG A 52 -24.89 -5.45 -16.89
C ARG A 52 -25.68 -6.10 -15.77
N ARG A 53 -26.40 -7.16 -16.11
CA ARG A 53 -27.08 -8.02 -15.16
C ARG A 53 -26.44 -9.40 -15.17
N ALA A 54 -25.98 -9.85 -14.02
CA ALA A 54 -25.43 -11.18 -13.83
C ALA A 54 -26.18 -11.86 -12.69
N HIS A 55 -27.03 -12.83 -13.01
CA HIS A 55 -27.84 -13.56 -12.02
C HIS A 55 -28.69 -12.61 -11.12
N ARG A 56 -28.35 -12.50 -9.83
CA ARG A 56 -29.00 -11.63 -8.83
C ARG A 56 -28.22 -10.33 -8.59
N ASP A 57 -27.27 -10.01 -9.44
CA ASP A 57 -26.46 -8.81 -9.33
C ASP A 57 -26.67 -7.91 -10.54
N VAL A 58 -26.68 -6.61 -10.26
CA VAL A 58 -26.71 -5.55 -11.27
C VAL A 58 -25.43 -4.74 -11.10
N ALA A 59 -24.69 -4.59 -12.18
CA ALA A 59 -23.43 -3.85 -12.25
C ALA A 59 -23.58 -2.66 -13.19
N LEU A 60 -23.41 -1.46 -12.67
CA LEU A 60 -23.28 -0.22 -13.44
C LEU A 60 -21.81 0.15 -13.52
N THR A 61 -21.23 0.17 -14.71
CA THR A 61 -19.85 0.61 -14.94
C THR A 61 -19.83 1.98 -15.62
N ALA A 62 -18.99 2.88 -15.13
CA ALA A 62 -18.76 4.20 -15.68
C ALA A 62 -17.26 4.42 -15.91
N LYS A 63 -16.88 4.98 -17.06
CA LYS A 63 -15.50 5.36 -17.37
C LYS A 63 -15.14 6.67 -16.68
N TYR A 64 -13.93 6.79 -16.15
CA TYR A 64 -13.47 8.04 -15.50
C TYR A 64 -13.41 9.22 -16.46
N ALA A 65 -13.08 8.96 -17.74
CA ALA A 65 -13.12 9.96 -18.81
C ALA A 65 -14.51 10.13 -19.44
N GLY A 66 -15.55 9.52 -18.84
CA GLY A 66 -16.93 9.61 -19.30
C GLY A 66 -17.62 10.90 -18.84
N CYS A 67 -18.86 11.06 -19.27
CA CYS A 67 -19.68 12.23 -18.90
C CYS A 67 -20.01 12.22 -17.40
N ASN A 68 -20.13 13.41 -16.81
CA ASN A 68 -20.59 13.63 -15.43
C ASN A 68 -19.74 12.96 -14.32
N VAL A 69 -18.57 12.39 -14.66
CA VAL A 69 -17.58 11.99 -13.67
C VAL A 69 -16.70 13.20 -13.38
N ALA A 70 -16.74 13.69 -12.14
CA ALA A 70 -15.92 14.81 -11.71
C ALA A 70 -14.70 14.31 -10.94
N GLN A 71 -13.54 14.87 -11.23
CA GLN A 71 -12.40 14.76 -10.34
C GLN A 71 -12.47 15.87 -9.30
N GLN A 72 -12.58 15.51 -8.02
CA GLN A 72 -12.56 16.45 -6.90
C GLN A 72 -11.43 16.05 -5.94
N GLY A 73 -10.39 16.89 -5.87
CA GLY A 73 -9.18 16.56 -5.13
C GLY A 73 -8.52 15.27 -5.64
N ASN A 74 -8.41 14.27 -4.77
CA ASN A 74 -7.81 12.97 -5.06
C ASN A 74 -8.83 11.89 -5.45
N SER A 75 -10.08 12.26 -5.77
CA SER A 75 -11.17 11.29 -6.00
C SER A 75 -11.93 11.58 -7.30
N TYR A 76 -12.24 10.53 -8.04
CA TYR A 76 -13.28 10.51 -9.06
C TYR A 76 -14.63 10.30 -8.40
N ILE A 77 -15.59 11.15 -8.72
CA ILE A 77 -16.93 11.15 -8.13
C ILE A 77 -17.96 11.14 -9.26
N LEU A 78 -18.87 10.17 -9.20
CA LEU A 78 -20.04 10.11 -10.08
C LEU A 78 -21.31 10.17 -9.23
N PRO A 79 -22.05 11.28 -9.26
CA PRO A 79 -23.33 11.41 -8.58
C PRO A 79 -24.44 10.67 -9.34
N LEU A 80 -25.25 9.90 -8.61
CA LEU A 80 -26.31 9.06 -9.16
C LEU A 80 -27.54 9.11 -8.26
N TRP A 81 -28.69 8.79 -8.84
CA TRP A 81 -29.89 8.44 -8.10
C TRP A 81 -30.25 7.00 -8.40
N VAL A 82 -30.30 6.20 -7.35
CA VAL A 82 -30.60 4.76 -7.42
C VAL A 82 -31.95 4.52 -6.76
N SER A 83 -32.97 4.22 -7.57
CA SER A 83 -34.35 4.03 -7.10
C SER A 83 -34.86 5.17 -6.21
N GLY A 84 -34.52 6.42 -6.57
CA GLY A 84 -34.93 7.62 -5.85
C GLY A 84 -34.02 8.04 -4.69
N VAL A 85 -32.95 7.29 -4.40
CA VAL A 85 -31.97 7.64 -3.36
C VAL A 85 -30.73 8.24 -4.01
N ALA A 86 -30.34 9.45 -3.60
CA ALA A 86 -29.11 10.08 -4.01
C ALA A 86 -27.89 9.34 -3.44
N VAL A 87 -26.96 8.95 -4.31
CA VAL A 87 -25.72 8.26 -3.96
C VAL A 87 -24.56 8.84 -4.77
N LYS A 88 -23.33 8.57 -4.31
CA LYS A 88 -22.12 8.93 -5.05
C LYS A 88 -21.24 7.69 -5.16
N MET A 89 -20.82 7.36 -6.37
CA MET A 89 -19.71 6.44 -6.56
C MET A 89 -18.42 7.25 -6.41
N VAL A 90 -17.50 6.76 -5.59
CA VAL A 90 -16.25 7.45 -5.28
C VAL A 90 -15.09 6.48 -5.45
N CYS A 91 -14.11 6.86 -6.25
CA CYS A 91 -12.87 6.11 -6.45
C CYS A 91 -11.66 7.03 -6.35
N PRO A 92 -10.54 6.58 -5.78
CA PRO A 92 -9.34 7.41 -5.70
C PRO A 92 -8.68 7.57 -7.09
N VAL A 93 -8.10 8.74 -7.34
CA VAL A 93 -7.36 9.08 -8.58
C VAL A 93 -5.99 8.40 -8.60
N ALA A 94 -5.35 8.34 -7.43
CA ALA A 94 -4.11 7.63 -7.22
C ALA A 94 -4.37 6.28 -6.54
N CYS A 95 -3.47 5.34 -6.74
CA CYS A 95 -3.56 4.05 -6.07
C CYS A 95 -3.57 4.27 -4.55
N PRO A 96 -4.58 3.81 -3.79
CA PRO A 96 -4.68 4.06 -2.35
C PRO A 96 -3.69 3.22 -1.52
N LEU A 97 -2.63 2.71 -2.16
CA LEU A 97 -1.68 1.82 -1.52
C LEU A 97 -0.70 2.63 -0.67
N THR A 98 -0.47 2.16 0.54
CA THR A 98 0.64 2.61 1.37
C THR A 98 1.52 1.43 1.73
N VAL A 99 2.83 1.68 1.73
CA VAL A 99 3.84 0.66 2.03
C VAL A 99 4.54 1.04 3.32
N SER A 100 4.53 0.12 4.28
CA SER A 100 5.21 0.23 5.56
C SER A 100 6.24 -0.88 5.68
N CYS A 101 7.51 -0.51 5.85
CA CYS A 101 8.60 -1.46 5.98
C CYS A 101 8.88 -1.71 7.48
N SER A 102 8.72 -2.95 7.93
CA SER A 102 9.18 -3.40 9.25
C SER A 102 10.47 -4.23 9.11
N PRO A 103 11.19 -4.59 10.19
CA PRO A 103 12.39 -5.42 10.08
C PRO A 103 12.16 -6.85 9.53
N SER A 104 10.94 -7.39 9.65
CA SER A 104 10.61 -8.77 9.27
C SER A 104 9.74 -8.88 8.01
N ALA A 105 9.00 -7.83 7.67
CA ALA A 105 8.04 -7.84 6.58
C ALA A 105 7.78 -6.44 5.98
N MET A 106 7.37 -6.43 4.72
CA MET A 106 6.66 -5.31 4.11
C MET A 106 5.16 -5.46 4.38
N VAL A 107 4.53 -4.41 4.88
CA VAL A 107 3.08 -4.33 5.08
C VAL A 107 2.52 -3.34 4.07
N VAL A 108 1.59 -3.80 3.24
CA VAL A 108 0.93 -3.00 2.21
C VAL A 108 -0.53 -2.85 2.58
N ASN A 109 -0.96 -1.62 2.84
CA ASN A 109 -2.38 -1.32 3.02
C ASN A 109 -2.96 -0.92 1.67
N LEU A 110 -3.96 -1.65 1.20
CA LEU A 110 -4.58 -1.50 -0.11
C LEU A 110 -5.87 -0.67 -0.04
N GLY A 111 -6.23 -0.15 1.14
CA GLY A 111 -7.47 0.61 1.35
C GLY A 111 -8.72 -0.26 1.23
N VAL A 112 -9.85 0.35 0.89
CA VAL A 112 -11.21 -0.25 0.98
C VAL A 112 -11.58 -1.11 -0.23
N SER A 113 -10.73 -1.19 -1.25
CA SER A 113 -11.06 -1.89 -2.51
C SER A 113 -10.67 -3.36 -2.43
N THR A 114 -11.65 -4.22 -2.74
CA THR A 114 -11.53 -5.68 -2.84
C THR A 114 -10.95 -6.15 -4.17
N ALA A 115 -10.36 -5.26 -4.98
CA ALA A 115 -9.78 -5.59 -6.28
C ALA A 115 -8.85 -6.82 -6.21
N ASP A 116 -8.85 -7.61 -7.29
CA ASP A 116 -8.06 -8.84 -7.43
C ASP A 116 -6.55 -8.52 -7.39
N LEU A 117 -5.97 -8.53 -6.19
CA LEU A 117 -4.53 -8.39 -6.01
C LEU A 117 -3.81 -9.63 -6.54
N ARG A 118 -2.86 -9.42 -7.46
CA ARG A 118 -2.01 -10.48 -8.01
C ARG A 118 -0.54 -10.17 -7.79
N LEU A 119 0.26 -11.21 -7.64
CA LEU A 119 1.70 -11.15 -7.42
C LEU A 119 2.41 -11.73 -8.63
N LYS A 120 3.57 -11.16 -8.97
CA LYS A 120 4.46 -11.72 -9.98
C LYS A 120 5.47 -12.63 -9.29
N VAL A 121 5.27 -13.94 -9.39
CA VAL A 121 6.20 -14.93 -8.82
C VAL A 121 6.77 -15.73 -9.98
N ASN A 122 8.09 -15.81 -10.09
CA ASN A 122 8.78 -16.48 -11.19
C ASN A 122 8.31 -16.01 -12.59
N GLY A 123 7.99 -14.72 -12.72
CA GLY A 123 7.51 -14.12 -13.97
C GLY A 123 6.02 -14.35 -14.28
N VAL A 124 5.30 -15.11 -13.46
CA VAL A 124 3.87 -15.42 -13.66
C VAL A 124 2.99 -14.67 -12.68
N TRP A 125 1.92 -14.05 -13.19
CA TRP A 125 0.91 -13.36 -12.40
C TRP A 125 -0.09 -14.32 -11.78
N GLN A 126 -0.10 -14.40 -10.45
CA GLN A 126 -1.00 -15.29 -9.72
C GLN A 126 -1.67 -14.59 -8.54
N PRO A 127 -2.90 -14.98 -8.16
CA PRO A 127 -3.54 -14.49 -6.95
C PRO A 127 -2.73 -14.82 -5.69
N VAL A 128 -2.80 -13.97 -4.66
CA VAL A 128 -2.02 -14.15 -3.42
C VAL A 128 -2.24 -15.53 -2.78
N TYR A 129 -3.47 -16.04 -2.78
CA TYR A 129 -3.80 -17.35 -2.22
C TYR A 129 -3.19 -18.53 -2.99
N GLN A 130 -2.80 -18.33 -4.25
CA GLN A 130 -2.12 -19.34 -5.07
C GLN A 130 -0.60 -19.25 -4.93
N ALA A 131 -0.08 -18.09 -4.50
CA ALA A 131 1.33 -17.86 -4.21
C ALA A 131 1.74 -18.39 -2.82
N SER A 132 1.25 -19.59 -2.44
CA SER A 132 1.47 -20.18 -1.12
C SER A 132 2.95 -20.39 -0.79
N THR A 133 3.81 -20.50 -1.80
CA THR A 133 5.27 -20.61 -1.65
C THR A 133 5.91 -19.34 -1.09
N CYS A 134 5.27 -18.18 -1.19
CA CYS A 134 5.81 -16.91 -0.70
C CYS A 134 5.54 -16.66 0.79
N GLY A 135 4.59 -17.39 1.40
CA GLY A 135 4.18 -17.15 2.79
C GLY A 135 3.52 -15.77 3.02
N PHE A 136 2.96 -15.16 1.98
CA PHE A 136 2.28 -13.86 2.09
C PHE A 136 0.86 -14.04 2.60
N THR A 137 0.39 -13.11 3.42
CA THR A 137 -0.96 -13.15 3.98
C THR A 137 -1.77 -11.93 3.52
N LEU A 138 -3.05 -12.14 3.25
CA LEU A 138 -3.98 -11.10 2.83
C LEU A 138 -5.18 -11.11 3.78
N GLU A 139 -5.36 -10.02 4.53
CA GLU A 139 -6.34 -9.94 5.61
C GLU A 139 -7.18 -8.66 5.50
N VAL A 140 -8.42 -8.71 5.99
CA VAL A 140 -9.30 -7.53 6.09
C VAL A 140 -9.14 -6.92 7.48
N VAL A 141 -8.54 -5.73 7.57
CA VAL A 141 -8.30 -5.01 8.82
C VAL A 141 -8.95 -3.63 8.74
N GLY A 142 -9.81 -3.29 9.71
CA GLY A 142 -10.45 -1.98 9.78
C GLY A 142 -11.33 -1.61 8.57
N GLY A 143 -11.85 -2.61 7.85
CA GLY A 143 -12.62 -2.41 6.62
C GLY A 143 -11.79 -2.25 5.35
N GLY A 144 -10.46 -2.34 5.43
CA GLY A 144 -9.55 -2.34 4.28
C GLY A 144 -8.74 -3.63 4.16
N LEU A 145 -8.13 -3.86 2.99
CA LEU A 145 -7.30 -5.03 2.70
C LEU A 145 -5.83 -4.75 3.05
N THR A 146 -5.20 -5.64 3.81
CA THR A 146 -3.77 -5.56 4.17
C THR A 146 -3.04 -6.79 3.67
N LEU A 147 -1.97 -6.59 2.89
CA LEU A 147 -1.03 -7.62 2.50
C LEU A 147 0.19 -7.56 3.43
N THR A 148 0.55 -8.68 4.05
CA THR A 148 1.82 -8.84 4.76
C THR A 148 2.73 -9.76 3.95
N ALA A 149 3.90 -9.25 3.57
CA ALA A 149 4.89 -9.95 2.79
C ALA A 149 6.18 -10.10 3.61
N PRO A 150 6.44 -11.27 4.24
CA PRO A 150 7.67 -11.52 4.97
C PRO A 150 8.90 -11.49 4.04
N TYR A 151 10.00 -10.90 4.51
CA TYR A 151 11.25 -10.83 3.74
C TYR A 151 11.98 -12.18 3.65
N ALA A 152 11.64 -13.14 4.52
CA ALA A 152 12.23 -14.48 4.51
C ALA A 152 11.68 -15.40 3.40
N SER A 153 11.08 -14.83 2.35
CA SER A 153 10.51 -15.57 1.22
C SER A 153 11.35 -15.40 -0.05
N ASP A 154 11.22 -16.35 -0.99
CA ASP A 154 11.96 -16.32 -2.25
C ASP A 154 11.28 -15.49 -3.35
N CYS A 155 10.19 -14.79 -3.02
CA CYS A 155 9.38 -14.05 -4.00
C CYS A 155 9.82 -12.59 -4.21
N TRP A 156 10.94 -12.20 -3.59
CA TRP A 156 11.50 -10.86 -3.67
C TRP A 156 12.49 -10.73 -4.82
N GLN A 157 12.47 -9.58 -5.48
CA GLN A 157 13.56 -9.16 -6.35
C GLN A 157 14.50 -8.24 -5.58
N PHE A 158 15.80 -8.39 -5.81
CA PHE A 158 16.81 -7.54 -5.20
C PHE A 158 17.43 -6.64 -6.26
N GLU A 159 17.40 -5.33 -6.01
CA GLU A 159 18.10 -4.34 -6.82
C GLU A 159 18.98 -3.50 -5.89
N GLY A 160 20.27 -3.87 -5.80
CA GLY A 160 21.22 -3.27 -4.87
C GLY A 160 20.77 -3.40 -3.42
N ALA A 161 20.56 -2.26 -2.75
CA ALA A 161 20.10 -2.20 -1.36
C ALA A 161 18.56 -2.13 -1.22
N LYS A 162 17.81 -2.46 -2.27
CA LYS A 162 16.33 -2.44 -2.27
C LYS A 162 15.77 -3.83 -2.49
N MET A 163 14.73 -4.15 -1.73
CA MET A 163 13.86 -5.30 -1.95
C MET A 163 12.62 -4.83 -2.69
N LEU A 164 12.34 -5.46 -3.83
CA LEU A 164 11.27 -5.11 -4.75
C LEU A 164 10.23 -6.23 -4.82
N LEU A 165 8.96 -5.85 -4.77
CA LEU A 165 7.83 -6.74 -4.97
C LEU A 165 6.95 -6.22 -6.11
N SER A 166 6.78 -7.03 -7.15
CA SER A 166 5.88 -6.73 -8.26
C SER A 166 4.46 -7.20 -7.95
N VAL A 167 3.53 -6.25 -7.90
CA VAL A 167 2.11 -6.50 -7.66
C VAL A 167 1.27 -5.95 -8.80
N GLN A 168 0.13 -6.58 -9.07
CA GLN A 168 -0.91 -6.03 -9.93
C GLN A 168 -2.12 -5.73 -9.05
N TYR A 169 -2.51 -4.45 -8.99
CA TYR A 169 -3.61 -3.97 -8.16
C TYR A 169 -4.41 -2.90 -8.90
N MET A 170 -5.76 -3.01 -8.90
CA MET A 170 -6.66 -2.19 -9.73
C MET A 170 -6.25 -2.21 -11.22
N ASP A 171 -5.89 -3.39 -11.72
CA ASP A 171 -5.28 -3.61 -13.04
C ASP A 171 -4.00 -2.79 -13.31
N ARG A 172 -3.31 -2.27 -12.30
CA ARG A 172 -2.03 -1.55 -12.49
C ARG A 172 -0.86 -2.42 -12.02
N GLU A 173 0.16 -2.58 -12.85
CA GLU A 173 1.44 -3.16 -12.42
C GLU A 173 2.21 -2.13 -11.61
N LEU A 174 2.62 -2.52 -10.41
CA LEU A 174 3.27 -1.67 -9.42
C LEU A 174 4.48 -2.42 -8.86
N THR A 175 5.59 -1.70 -8.71
CA THR A 175 6.77 -2.23 -8.04
C THR A 175 6.90 -1.56 -6.69
N LEU A 176 6.65 -2.31 -5.62
CA LEU A 176 6.77 -1.85 -4.25
C LEU A 176 8.20 -2.05 -3.79
N SER A 177 8.75 -1.10 -3.02
CA SER A 177 10.14 -1.16 -2.57
C SER A 177 10.27 -0.91 -1.07
N CYS A 178 11.08 -1.73 -0.41
CA CYS A 178 11.60 -1.45 0.93
C CYS A 178 13.13 -1.48 0.91
N PRO A 179 13.81 -0.73 1.80
CA PRO A 179 15.25 -0.88 1.98
C PRO A 179 15.55 -2.31 2.44
N ALA A 180 16.59 -2.92 1.89
CA ALA A 180 17.08 -4.21 2.34
C ALA A 180 17.50 -4.08 3.81
N VAL A 181 16.86 -4.87 4.68
CA VAL A 181 17.24 -4.93 6.09
C VAL A 181 18.64 -5.50 6.14
N GLN A 182 19.65 -4.66 6.38
CA GLN A 182 20.94 -5.16 6.84
C GLN A 182 20.66 -5.87 8.16
N ARG A 183 20.75 -7.20 8.18
CA ARG A 183 20.81 -7.91 9.46
C ARG A 183 21.97 -7.25 10.23
N PRO A 184 21.77 -6.77 11.46
CA PRO A 184 22.90 -6.43 12.30
C PRO A 184 23.85 -7.62 12.24
N ALA A 185 25.12 -7.38 11.91
CA ALA A 185 26.13 -8.42 12.00
C ALA A 185 26.02 -8.98 13.42
N THR A 186 25.58 -10.23 13.54
CA THR A 186 25.59 -10.91 14.84
C THR A 186 27.06 -11.06 15.19
N THR A 187 27.59 -10.10 15.95
CA THR A 187 28.90 -10.23 16.57
C THR A 187 28.85 -11.53 17.36
N PRO A 188 29.67 -12.54 17.03
CA PRO A 188 29.70 -13.77 17.80
C PRO A 188 30.05 -13.40 19.24
N LEU A 189 29.14 -13.69 20.16
CA LEU A 189 29.44 -13.65 21.59
C LEU A 189 30.59 -14.64 21.82
N PRO A 190 31.75 -14.22 22.37
CA PRO A 190 32.82 -15.15 22.64
C PRO A 190 32.32 -16.14 23.69
N ALA A 191 32.10 -17.38 23.26
CA ALA A 191 31.96 -18.50 24.17
C ALA A 191 33.33 -18.80 24.77
N HIS A 192 33.29 -19.29 26.01
CA HIS A 192 34.36 -19.98 26.73
C HIS A 192 35.23 -19.12 27.66
N MET A 193 34.82 -19.08 28.94
CA MET A 193 35.73 -18.89 30.06
C MET A 193 35.54 -20.09 30.98
N ASP A 194 36.42 -21.09 30.81
CA ASP A 194 36.58 -22.21 31.74
C ASP A 194 37.32 -21.68 32.99
N PRO A 195 37.00 -22.13 34.21
CA PRO A 195 37.63 -21.65 35.43
C PRO A 195 38.85 -22.48 35.81
N GLY A 196 39.95 -21.78 36.08
CA GLY A 196 41.00 -22.28 36.97
C GLY A 196 42.36 -22.50 36.32
N ALA A 197 43.26 -21.55 36.56
CA ALA A 197 44.64 -21.83 36.94
C ALA A 197 45.29 -20.54 37.44
N SER A 198 45.50 -20.49 38.76
CA SER A 198 46.59 -19.75 39.39
C SER A 198 47.90 -20.04 38.65
N THR A 199 48.78 -19.04 38.50
CA THR A 199 50.05 -18.91 39.25
C THR A 199 51.01 -17.96 38.51
N ASP A 200 51.56 -17.02 39.28
CA ASP A 200 52.80 -16.25 39.10
C ASP A 200 53.09 -15.38 37.86
N ALA A 201 53.30 -14.09 38.18
CA ALA A 201 54.15 -13.18 37.42
C ALA A 201 55.61 -13.67 37.38
N PRO A 202 56.38 -13.25 36.37
CA PRO A 202 57.38 -12.25 36.71
C PRO A 202 57.55 -11.12 35.70
N MET A 203 58.11 -10.05 36.27
CA MET A 203 58.56 -8.79 35.70
C MET A 203 59.74 -8.99 34.73
N THR A 204 59.74 -8.35 33.56
CA THR A 204 60.98 -7.92 32.88
C THR A 204 60.75 -6.67 32.03
N THR A 205 61.69 -5.76 32.19
CA THR A 205 61.75 -4.33 31.82
C THR A 205 62.28 -4.10 30.39
N LEU A 206 62.13 -2.84 29.93
CA LEU A 206 62.87 -2.10 28.88
C LEU A 206 62.24 -2.16 27.46
N ALA A 207 62.11 -1.09 26.68
CA ALA A 207 62.46 0.32 26.85
C ALA A 207 61.73 1.16 25.78
N THR A 208 61.37 2.39 26.18
CA THR A 208 61.48 3.66 25.45
C THR A 208 61.13 3.71 23.95
N THR A 209 60.16 4.56 23.57
CA THR A 209 60.42 5.74 22.73
C THR A 209 59.27 6.74 22.87
N VAL A 210 59.66 7.93 23.33
CA VAL A 210 58.86 9.15 23.47
C VAL A 210 58.77 9.82 22.10
N ALA A 211 57.58 10.26 21.72
CA ALA A 211 57.41 11.38 20.80
C ALA A 211 56.34 12.34 21.37
N PRO A 212 56.66 13.63 21.53
CA PRO A 212 55.77 14.61 22.15
C PRO A 212 54.93 15.34 21.08
N ALA A 213 53.75 15.80 21.47
CA ALA A 213 53.17 17.00 20.88
C ALA A 213 52.45 17.78 21.98
N SER A 214 53.08 18.90 22.36
CA SER A 214 52.59 19.97 23.22
C SER A 214 51.21 20.46 22.74
N ALA A 215 50.24 20.54 23.65
CA ALA A 215 49.88 21.74 24.40
C ALA A 215 49.38 22.90 23.52
N GLY A 216 48.08 23.17 23.63
CA GLY A 216 47.41 24.38 23.16
C GLY A 216 46.04 24.47 23.82
N GLN A 217 45.95 25.34 24.82
CA GLN A 217 44.87 25.53 25.78
C GLN A 217 43.50 25.98 25.20
N LEU A 218 42.43 25.54 25.90
CA LEU A 218 41.11 26.17 26.06
C LEU A 218 41.23 27.62 26.60
N PRO A 219 40.26 28.54 26.37
CA PRO A 219 38.96 28.45 27.08
C PRO A 219 37.71 29.02 26.38
N LEU A 220 36.57 28.53 26.89
CA LEU A 220 35.25 29.14 27.08
C LEU A 220 35.04 30.60 26.59
N HIS A 221 33.98 30.86 25.81
CA HIS A 221 32.72 31.48 26.29
C HIS A 221 31.78 31.94 25.16
N LEU A 222 30.48 31.95 25.50
CA LEU A 222 29.39 32.85 25.04
C LEU A 222 28.58 32.50 23.78
N GLN A 223 27.51 31.75 24.07
CA GLN A 223 26.10 32.08 23.77
C GLN A 223 25.82 33.57 23.50
N GLU A 224 25.06 33.88 22.44
CA GLU A 224 23.88 34.77 22.42
C GLU A 224 23.30 34.81 20.98
N ASP A 225 22.11 34.23 20.82
CA ASP A 225 21.16 34.47 19.73
C ASP A 225 20.46 35.83 19.94
N PRO A 226 20.11 36.56 18.87
CA PRO A 226 18.97 37.47 18.91
C PRO A 226 17.83 36.95 18.04
N HIS A 227 16.67 36.78 18.68
CA HIS A 227 15.35 36.76 18.04
C HIS A 227 14.98 38.13 17.46
N SER A 228 14.25 38.06 16.34
CA SER A 228 13.14 38.89 15.87
C SER A 228 12.98 40.34 16.38
N GLY A 229 12.92 41.24 15.39
CA GLY A 229 12.21 42.52 15.42
C GLY A 229 11.91 42.95 14.00
#